data_AF-A0A523QR50-F1
#
_entry.id   AF-A0A523QR50-F1
#
_cell.length_a   1.000
_cell.length_b   1.000
_cell.length_c   1.000
_cell.angle_alpha   90.00
_cell.angle_beta   90.00
_cell.angle_gamma   90.00
#
_symmetry.space_group_name_H-M   'P 1'
#
loop_
_entity.id
_entity.type
_entity.pdbx_description
1 polymer ?
#
loop_
_entity_poly.entity_id
_entity_poly.type
_entity_poly.pdbx_seq_one_letter_code
_entity_poly.pdbx_strand_id
1 'polypeptide(L)' 'IAMGGTISGEHGIGLEKIDAMHSMFDPADIAAMRKVKHVFDPNDIFNPGKMFPPETEVPRPVKERTAQR' A
#
# COMPACT_ATOMS: atom_id res chain seq x y z
N ILE A 1 1.73 -3.31 12.73
CA ILE A 1 0.45 -4.05 12.48
C ILE A 1 0.29 -5.26 13.39
N ALA A 2 1.36 -5.88 13.89
CA ALA A 2 1.36 -7.12 14.70
C ALA A 2 0.38 -7.22 15.90
N MET A 3 -0.29 -6.14 16.30
CA MET A 3 -1.35 -6.11 17.32
C MET A 3 -2.75 -5.81 16.72
N GLY A 4 -2.94 -5.97 15.40
CA GLY A 4 -4.19 -5.67 14.68
C GLY A 4 -4.39 -4.20 14.29
N GLY A 5 -3.35 -3.35 14.35
CA GLY A 5 -3.45 -1.91 14.08
C GLY A 5 -3.41 -1.53 12.59
N THR A 6 -3.95 -0.36 12.23
CA THR A 6 -3.98 0.18 10.85
C THR A 6 -2.76 1.05 10.50
N ILE A 7 -2.36 1.06 9.22
CA ILE A 7 -1.25 1.88 8.67
C ILE A 7 -1.62 3.37 8.62
N SER A 8 -2.91 3.68 8.52
CA SER A 8 -3.41 5.04 8.55
C SER A 8 -4.75 5.09 9.25
N GLY A 9 -4.90 6.04 10.20
CA GLY A 9 -6.17 6.31 10.86
C GLY A 9 -7.10 7.11 9.95
N GLU A 10 -6.68 8.31 9.57
CA GLU A 10 -7.50 9.26 8.79
C GLU A 10 -6.78 9.85 7.57
N HIS A 11 -5.45 9.82 7.55
CA HIS A 11 -4.62 10.52 6.55
C HIS A 11 -4.40 9.74 5.24
N GLY A 12 -4.89 8.50 5.15
CA GLY A 12 -4.68 7.63 3.99
C GLY A 12 -3.23 7.13 3.81
N ILE A 13 -2.97 6.45 2.69
CA ILE A 13 -1.67 5.82 2.36
C ILE A 13 -0.72 6.81 1.67
N GLY A 14 -1.22 7.59 0.70
CA GLY A 14 -0.38 8.50 -0.09
C GLY A 14 0.77 7.78 -0.83
N LEU A 15 1.86 8.49 -1.10
CA LEU A 15 3.11 7.90 -1.58
C LEU A 15 3.96 7.35 -0.43
N GLU A 16 3.94 8.04 0.71
CA GLU A 16 4.85 7.78 1.84
C GLU A 16 4.63 6.42 2.50
N LYS A 17 3.40 5.88 2.43
CA LYS A 17 3.04 4.61 3.08
C LYS A 17 2.71 3.50 2.10
N ILE A 18 2.99 3.69 0.81
CA ILE A 18 2.61 2.71 -0.24
C ILE A 18 3.31 1.35 -0.02
N ASP A 19 4.59 1.38 0.37
CA ASP A 19 5.38 0.19 0.70
C ASP A 19 4.80 -0.58 1.89
N ALA A 20 4.19 0.13 2.84
CA ALA A 20 3.61 -0.49 4.03
C ALA A 20 2.37 -1.33 3.72
N MET A 21 1.73 -1.16 2.55
CA MET A 21 0.55 -1.94 2.17
C MET A 21 0.80 -3.45 2.17
N HIS A 22 2.01 -3.89 1.82
CA HIS A 22 2.40 -5.30 1.88
C HIS A 22 2.40 -5.89 3.29
N SER A 23 2.40 -5.05 4.33
CA SER A 23 2.32 -5.50 5.72
C SER A 23 0.88 -5.73 6.19
N MET A 24 -0.12 -5.25 5.43
CA MET A 24 -1.53 -5.25 5.83
C MET A 24 -2.43 -6.06 4.88
N PHE A 25 -2.06 -6.12 3.61
CA PHE A 25 -2.83 -6.76 2.56
C PHE A 25 -1.95 -7.78 1.85
N ASP A 26 -2.53 -8.94 1.59
CA ASP A 26 -1.83 -9.97 0.84
C ASP A 26 -1.77 -9.57 -0.64
N PRO A 27 -0.83 -10.16 -1.43
CA PRO A 27 -0.73 -9.86 -2.86
C PRO A 27 -2.05 -10.04 -3.63
N ALA A 28 -2.89 -11.00 -3.20
CA ALA A 28 -4.21 -11.23 -3.80
C ALA A 28 -5.18 -10.07 -3.55
N ASP A 29 -5.17 -9.48 -2.35
CA ASP A 29 -6.00 -8.32 -2.01
C ASP A 29 -5.59 -7.11 -2.85
N ILE A 30 -4.29 -6.83 -2.95
CA ILE A 30 -3.74 -5.74 -3.75
C ILE A 30 -4.10 -5.94 -5.23
N ALA A 31 -4.01 -7.17 -5.75
CA ALA A 31 -4.42 -7.48 -7.12
C ALA A 31 -5.93 -7.26 -7.33
N ALA A 32 -6.78 -7.63 -6.37
CA ALA A 32 -8.22 -7.38 -6.44
C ALA A 32 -8.53 -5.87 -6.44
N MET A 33 -7.90 -5.09 -5.56
CA MET A 33 -8.05 -3.64 -5.51
C MET A 33 -7.60 -2.96 -6.81
N ARG A 34 -6.50 -3.42 -7.41
CA ARG A 34 -6.05 -2.95 -8.74
C ARG A 34 -7.07 -3.22 -9.84
N LYS A 35 -7.71 -4.40 -9.85
CA LYS A 35 -8.77 -4.72 -10.82
C LYS A 35 -9.94 -3.74 -10.70
N VAL A 36 -10.36 -3.40 -9.48
CA VAL A 36 -11.41 -2.40 -9.26
C VAL A 36 -10.97 -1.03 -9.80
N LYS A 37 -9.75 -0.56 -9.47
CA LYS A 37 -9.20 0.70 -10.01
C LYS A 37 -9.19 0.71 -11.54
N HIS A 38 -8.77 -0.38 -12.17
CA HIS A 38 -8.67 -0.48 -13.63
C HIS A 38 -10.04 -0.41 -14.33
N VAL A 39 -11.11 -0.92 -13.72
CA VAL A 39 -12.47 -0.81 -14.26
C VAL A 39 -12.91 0.65 -14.40
N PHE A 40 -12.54 1.51 -13.44
CA PHE A 40 -12.94 2.91 -13.42
C PHE A 40 -11.91 3.86 -14.07
N ASP A 41 -10.66 3.42 -14.19
CA ASP A 41 -9.58 4.21 -14.77
C ASP A 41 -8.62 3.32 -15.56
N PRO A 42 -9.05 2.84 -16.75
CA PRO A 42 -8.28 1.92 -17.56
C PRO A 42 -7.00 2.52 -18.14
N ASN A 43 -6.93 3.85 -18.21
CA ASN A 43 -5.79 4.60 -18.74
C ASN A 43 -4.87 5.15 -17.63
N ASP A 44 -5.13 4.83 -16.37
CA ASP A 44 -4.38 5.28 -15.18
C ASP A 44 -4.18 6.80 -15.07
N ILE A 45 -5.23 7.57 -15.36
CA ILE A 45 -5.21 9.05 -15.33
C ILE A 45 -5.37 9.58 -13.90
N PHE A 46 -6.11 8.87 -13.05
CA PHE A 46 -6.41 9.26 -11.69
C PHE A 46 -5.27 8.89 -10.75
N ASN A 47 -4.34 9.84 -10.63
CA ASN A 47 -3.25 9.83 -9.65
C ASN A 47 -2.26 8.65 -9.89
N PRO A 48 -1.59 8.62 -11.06
CA PRO A 48 -0.72 7.53 -11.46
C PRO A 48 0.42 7.29 -10.46
N GLY A 49 0.78 6.02 -10.27
CA GLY A 49 1.86 5.61 -9.36
C GLY A 49 1.56 5.77 -7.86
N LYS A 50 0.34 6.16 -7.49
CA LYS A 50 -0.14 6.19 -6.10
C LYS A 50 -1.11 5.04 -5.84
N MET A 51 -1.57 4.93 -4.60
CA MET A 51 -2.55 3.95 -4.09
C MET A 51 -2.07 2.51 -3.95
N PHE A 52 -1.26 1.97 -4.85
CA PHE A 52 -0.82 0.57 -4.76
C PHE A 52 0.67 0.39 -5.10
N PRO A 53 1.42 -0.44 -4.35
CA PRO A 53 2.85 -0.65 -4.54
C PRO A 53 3.15 -1.39 -5.85
N PRO A 54 4.12 -0.95 -6.68
CA PRO A 54 4.37 -1.48 -8.02
C PRO A 54 4.53 -3.00 -8.04
N GLU A 55 4.03 -3.65 -9.11
CA GLU A 55 4.01 -5.12 -9.22
C GLU A 55 5.40 -5.77 -9.17
N THR A 56 6.45 -5.02 -9.47
CA THR A 56 7.84 -5.47 -9.46
C THR A 56 8.54 -5.26 -8.13
N GLU A 57 7.87 -4.67 -7.14
CA GLU A 57 8.50 -4.35 -5.86
C GLU A 57 8.55 -5.58 -4.95
N VAL A 58 9.77 -6.11 -4.75
CA VAL A 58 10.04 -7.12 -3.73
C VAL A 58 9.77 -6.48 -2.36
N PRO A 59 9.00 -7.12 -1.46
CA PRO A 59 8.70 -6.55 -0.15
C PRO A 59 10.00 -6.18 0.57
N ARG A 60 10.27 -4.87 0.68
CA ARG A 60 11.41 -4.40 1.48
C ARG A 60 11.05 -4.61 2.95
N PRO A 61 11.91 -5.26 3.74
CA PRO A 61 11.65 -5.41 5.16
C PRO A 61 11.51 -4.01 5.76
N VAL A 62 10.37 -3.75 6.40
CA VAL A 62 10.11 -2.49 7.09
C VAL A 62 11.21 -2.31 8.13
N LYS A 63 12.01 -1.25 8.01
CA LYS A 63 12.97 -0.90 9.06
C LYS A 63 12.17 -0.71 10.34
N GLU A 64 12.35 -1.60 11.31
CA GLU A 64 11.90 -1.40 12.67
C GLU A 64 12.49 -0.06 13.13
N ARG A 65 11.67 0.99 13.17
CA ARG A 65 12.01 2.17 13.95
C ARG A 65 11.96 1.72 15.40
N THR A 66 13.11 1.27 15.90
CA THR A 66 13.36 1.15 17.32
C THR A 66 12.96 2.50 17.92
N ALA A 67 11.98 2.47 18.81
CA ALA A 67 11.60 3.62 19.60
C ALA A 67 12.84 4.10 20.35
N GLN A 68 13.46 5.16 19.85
CA GLN A 68 14.51 5.87 20.56
C GLN A 68 13.80 6.96 21.39
N ARG A 69 13.98 6.80 22.69
CA ARG A 69 13.49 7.65 23.78
C ARG A 69 13.78 9.13 23.59
#